data_AF-A0A7C3DVH7-F1
#
_entry.id   AF-A0A7C3DVH7-F1
#
_cell.length_a   1.000
_cell.length_b   1.000
_cell.length_c   1.000
_cell.angle_alpha   90.00
_cell.angle_beta   90.00
_cell.angle_gamma   90.00
#
_symmetry.space_group_name_H-M   'P 1'
#
loop_
_entity.id
_entity.type
_entity.pdbx_description
1 polymer ?
#
loop_
_entity_poly.entity_id
_entity_poly.type
_entity_poly.pdbx_seq_one_letter_code
_entity_poly.pdbx_strand_id
1 'polypeptide(L)'
;EEFFFRGALQGILSQWFRNAHLSIFVTAFIFSLIHFQFFTFVPRFFLGVVFGYLMYFSGNIWIPVLAHFINNAAAVIVYYFITSGILPPESENVGGSGTVIWFASGLVISVFAFLAVCRKTRVQEVC
;
A
#
# COMPACT_ATOMS: atom_id res chain seq x y z
N GLU A 1 -7.71 -2.35 -8.56
CA GLU A 1 -6.33 -2.85 -8.36
C GLU A 1 -6.29 -4.05 -7.42
N GLU A 2 -6.69 -3.93 -6.15
CA GLU A 2 -6.56 -5.01 -5.16
C GLU A 2 -7.24 -6.35 -5.54
N PHE A 3 -8.41 -6.35 -6.18
CA PHE A 3 -9.05 -7.59 -6.64
C PHE A 3 -8.16 -8.39 -7.61
N PHE A 4 -7.47 -7.71 -8.52
CA PHE A 4 -6.56 -8.35 -9.46
C PHE A 4 -5.27 -8.77 -8.75
N PHE A 5 -4.62 -7.85 -8.04
CA PHE A 5 -3.32 -8.11 -7.44
C PHE A 5 -3.40 -9.07 -6.25
N ARG A 6 -4.34 -8.89 -5.32
CA ARG A 6 -4.48 -9.71 -4.12
C ARG A 6 -5.40 -10.91 -4.32
N GLY A 7 -6.53 -10.68 -5.00
CA GLY A 7 -7.54 -11.71 -5.21
C GLY A 7 -7.10 -12.78 -6.22
N ALA A 8 -6.52 -12.36 -7.35
CA ALA A 8 -6.10 -13.28 -8.40
C ALA A 8 -4.59 -13.55 -8.37
N LEU A 9 -3.76 -12.55 -8.66
CA LEU A 9 -2.33 -12.74 -8.93
C LEU A 9 -1.57 -13.29 -7.71
N GLN A 10 -1.71 -12.68 -6.54
CA GLN A 10 -1.07 -13.16 -5.31
C GLN A 10 -1.54 -14.56 -4.92
N GLY A 11 -2.82 -14.89 -5.15
CA GLY A 11 -3.38 -16.22 -4.92
C GLY A 11 -2.76 -17.27 -5.83
N ILE A 12 -2.70 -17.00 -7.14
CA ILE A 12 -2.07 -17.89 -8.13
C ILE A 12 -0.58 -18.09 -7.81
N LEU A 13 0.15 -17.00 -7.55
CA LEU A 13 1.58 -17.06 -7.23
C LEU A 13 1.84 -17.79 -5.89
N SER A 14 0.94 -17.68 -4.92
CA SER A 14 1.03 -18.43 -3.66
C SER A 14 0.96 -19.94 -3.90
N GLN A 15 0.07 -20.38 -4.79
CA GLN A 15 -0.04 -21.80 -5.18
C GLN A 15 1.19 -22.28 -5.95
N TRP A 16 1.73 -21.46 -6.85
CA TRP A 16 2.90 -21.81 -7.65
C TRP A 16 4.19 -21.88 -6.83
N PHE A 17 4.45 -20.86 -6.01
CA PHE A 17 5.68 -20.79 -5.21
C PHE A 17 5.61 -21.61 -3.93
N ARG A 18 4.41 -22.00 -3.48
CA ARG A 18 4.17 -22.60 -2.15
C ARG A 18 4.78 -21.76 -1.01
N ASN A 19 4.85 -20.45 -1.22
CA ASN A 19 5.45 -19.50 -0.30
C ASN A 19 4.70 -18.17 -0.38
N ALA A 20 3.96 -17.85 0.69
CA ALA A 20 3.13 -16.65 0.77
C ALA A 20 3.96 -15.36 0.77
N HIS A 21 5.15 -15.36 1.38
CA HIS A 21 6.00 -14.17 1.41
C HIS A 21 6.55 -13.85 0.02
N LEU A 22 6.99 -14.88 -0.70
CA LEU A 22 7.48 -14.71 -2.07
C LEU A 22 6.37 -14.21 -3.01
N SER A 23 5.15 -14.77 -2.90
CA SER A 23 4.02 -14.30 -3.71
C SER A 23 3.64 -12.85 -3.42
N ILE A 24 3.70 -12.41 -2.15
CA ILE A 24 3.51 -11.01 -1.76
C ILE A 24 4.55 -10.10 -2.42
N PHE A 25 5.84 -10.43 -2.31
CA PHE A 25 6.91 -9.60 -2.88
C PHE A 25 6.84 -9.52 -4.40
N VAL A 26 6.62 -10.65 -5.08
CA VAL A 26 6.51 -10.66 -6.56
C VAL A 26 5.28 -9.88 -7.01
N THR A 27 4.14 -10.05 -6.35
CA THR A 27 2.92 -9.28 -6.67
C THR A 27 3.13 -7.79 -6.44
N ALA A 28 3.77 -7.39 -5.33
CA ALA A 28 4.07 -5.99 -5.03
C ALA A 28 5.05 -5.37 -6.04
N PHE A 29 6.02 -6.15 -6.50
CA PHE A 29 6.96 -5.74 -7.54
C PHE A 29 6.25 -5.47 -8.86
N ILE A 30 5.43 -6.42 -9.32
CA ILE A 30 4.64 -6.26 -10.55
C ILE A 30 3.68 -5.08 -10.42
N PHE A 31 2.99 -4.96 -9.28
CA PHE A 31 2.12 -3.81 -8.98
C PHE A 31 2.87 -2.49 -9.15
N SER A 32 4.06 -2.34 -8.56
CA SER A 32 4.83 -1.11 -8.68
C SER A 32 5.33 -0.86 -10.11
N LEU A 33 5.76 -1.91 -10.80
CA LEU A 33 6.34 -1.84 -12.15
C LEU A 33 5.35 -1.34 -13.21
N ILE A 34 4.10 -1.81 -13.17
CA ILE A 34 3.08 -1.46 -14.18
C ILE A 34 2.62 0.01 -14.13
N HIS A 35 3.03 0.76 -13.11
CA HIS A 35 2.69 2.17 -12.98
C HIS A 35 3.70 3.11 -13.66
N PHE A 36 4.76 2.58 -14.27
CA PHE A 36 5.72 3.30 -15.13
C PHE A 36 6.35 4.59 -14.54
N GLN A 37 6.33 4.75 -13.22
CA GLN A 37 6.84 5.93 -12.53
C GLN A 37 7.96 5.54 -11.57
N PHE A 38 9.19 5.60 -12.08
CA PHE A 38 10.38 5.09 -11.40
C PHE A 38 10.65 5.79 -10.05
N PHE A 39 10.41 7.11 -9.97
CA PHE A 39 10.60 7.87 -8.74
C PHE A 39 9.72 7.40 -7.58
N THR A 40 8.55 6.86 -7.89
CA THR A 40 7.59 6.35 -6.90
C THR A 40 7.63 4.84 -6.78
N PHE A 41 8.56 4.18 -7.47
CA PHE A 41 8.63 2.73 -7.53
C PHE A 41 8.85 2.11 -6.15
N VAL A 42 9.87 2.59 -5.42
CA VAL A 42 10.21 2.07 -4.09
C VAL A 42 9.06 2.27 -3.09
N PRO A 43 8.51 3.48 -2.88
CA PRO A 43 7.40 3.65 -1.94
C PRO A 43 6.14 2.88 -2.35
N ARG A 44 5.82 2.80 -3.66
CA ARG A 44 4.68 2.03 -4.16
C ARG A 44 4.87 0.53 -3.98
N PHE A 45 6.10 0.03 -4.15
CA PHE A 45 6.45 -1.36 -3.85
C PHE A 45 6.22 -1.67 -2.37
N PHE A 46 6.69 -0.83 -1.45
CA PHE A 46 6.47 -1.03 -0.01
C PHE A 46 4.98 -1.04 0.35
N LEU A 47 4.19 -0.11 -0.19
CA LEU A 47 2.73 -0.12 -0.03
C LEU A 47 2.11 -1.44 -0.55
N GLY A 48 2.57 -1.90 -1.72
CA GLY A 48 2.15 -3.18 -2.29
C GLY A 48 2.46 -4.37 -1.38
N VAL A 49 3.59 -4.35 -0.66
CA VAL A 49 3.95 -5.38 0.33
C VAL A 49 3.00 -5.30 1.54
N VAL A 50 2.72 -4.09 2.05
CA VAL A 50 1.78 -3.88 3.17
C VAL A 50 0.38 -4.40 2.81
N PHE A 51 -0.15 -4.06 1.64
CA PHE A 51 -1.45 -4.54 1.18
C PHE A 51 -1.46 -6.06 1.00
N GLY A 52 -0.35 -6.64 0.52
CA GLY A 52 -0.19 -8.09 0.42
C GLY A 52 -0.28 -8.80 1.77
N TYR A 53 0.36 -8.25 2.80
CA TYR A 53 0.27 -8.77 4.15
C TYR A 53 -1.09 -8.50 4.83
N LEU A 54 -1.74 -7.38 4.54
CA LEU A 54 -3.13 -7.13 4.99
C LEU A 54 -4.06 -8.22 4.48
N MET A 55 -3.97 -8.59 3.19
CA MET A 55 -4.75 -9.70 2.64
C MET A 55 -4.37 -11.03 3.33
N TYR A 56 -3.08 -11.30 3.48
CA TYR A 56 -2.58 -12.55 4.04
C TYR A 56 -3.06 -12.80 5.47
N PHE A 57 -2.98 -11.80 6.35
CA PHE A 57 -3.40 -11.97 7.74
C PHE A 57 -4.90 -11.81 7.98
N SER A 58 -5.59 -10.95 7.21
CA SER A 58 -7.03 -10.74 7.41
C SER A 58 -7.90 -11.76 6.70
N GLY A 59 -7.39 -12.41 5.64
CA GLY A 59 -8.19 -13.26 4.75
C GLY A 59 -9.33 -12.53 4.03
N ASN A 60 -9.41 -11.19 4.14
CA ASN A 60 -10.54 -10.41 3.66
C ASN A 60 -10.07 -9.33 2.68
N ILE A 61 -10.51 -9.44 1.43
CA ILE A 61 -10.15 -8.53 0.33
C ILE A 61 -10.57 -7.07 0.58
N TRP A 62 -11.59 -6.83 1.41
CA TRP A 62 -12.05 -5.47 1.70
C TRP A 62 -11.07 -4.68 2.56
N ILE A 63 -10.24 -5.36 3.36
CA ILE A 63 -9.23 -4.70 4.19
C ILE A 63 -8.15 -3.99 3.34
N PRO A 64 -7.43 -4.66 2.41
CA PRO A 64 -6.50 -3.97 1.53
C PRO A 64 -7.22 -3.00 0.58
N VAL A 65 -8.45 -3.28 0.14
CA VAL A 65 -9.23 -2.34 -0.69
C VAL A 65 -9.45 -1.00 0.03
N LEU A 66 -9.90 -1.04 1.29
CA LEU A 66 -10.13 0.17 2.07
C LEU A 66 -8.83 0.91 2.37
N ALA A 67 -7.77 0.18 2.73
CA ALA A 67 -6.45 0.76 2.98
C ALA A 67 -5.89 1.47 1.74
N HIS A 68 -6.02 0.84 0.57
CA HIS A 68 -5.62 1.42 -0.70
C HIS A 68 -6.48 2.64 -1.06
N PHE A 69 -7.80 2.56 -0.89
CA PHE A 69 -8.69 3.69 -1.11
C PHE A 69 -8.30 4.90 -0.25
N ILE A 70 -8.05 4.70 1.04
CA ILE A 70 -7.63 5.77 1.96
C ILE A 70 -6.29 6.37 1.53
N ASN A 71 -5.33 5.53 1.15
CA ASN A 71 -4.03 6.01 0.64
C ASN A 71 -4.20 6.90 -0.59
N ASN A 72 -5.05 6.50 -1.54
CA ASN A 72 -5.27 7.26 -2.77
C ASN A 72 -6.09 8.53 -2.52
N ALA A 73 -7.11 8.48 -1.65
CA ALA A 73 -7.88 9.65 -1.25
C ALA A 73 -6.99 10.69 -0.56
N ALA A 74 -6.10 10.26 0.34
CA ALA A 74 -5.13 11.14 0.97
C ALA A 74 -4.22 11.82 -0.07
N ALA A 75 -3.71 11.07 -1.05
CA ALA A 75 -2.89 11.64 -2.12
C ALA A 75 -3.64 12.72 -2.94
N VAL A 76 -4.93 12.49 -3.25
CA VAL A 76 -5.76 13.47 -3.97
C VAL A 76 -6.04 14.73 -3.15
N ILE A 77 -6.40 14.58 -1.86
CA ILE A 77 -6.66 15.72 -0.97
C ILE A 77 -5.41 16.58 -0.83
N VAL A 78 -4.26 15.94 -0.68
CA VAL A 78 -2.96 16.60 -0.60
C VAL A 78 -2.65 17.35 -1.89
N TYR A 79 -2.79 16.69 -3.03
CA TYR A 79 -2.57 17.30 -4.34
C TYR A 79 -3.45 18.55 -4.51
N TYR A 80 -4.72 18.46 -4.10
CA TYR A 80 -5.63 19.61 -4.11
C TYR A 80 -5.11 20.79 -3.28
N PHE A 81 -4.58 20.57 -2.07
CA PHE A 81 -4.02 21.63 -1.24
C PHE A 81 -2.76 22.28 -1.83
N ILE A 82 -1.92 21.50 -2.50
CA ILE A 82 -0.74 22.02 -3.22
C ILE A 82 -1.21 22.89 -4.39
N THR A 83 -2.11 22.40 -5.24
CA THR A 83 -2.62 23.16 -6.39
C THR A 83 -3.44 24.39 -6.00
N SER A 84 -4.02 24.39 -4.80
CA SER A 84 -4.77 25.55 -4.26
C SER A 84 -3.85 26.62 -3.66
N GLY A 85 -2.53 26.43 -3.65
CA GLY A 85 -1.56 27.38 -3.10
C GLY A 85 -1.53 27.44 -1.57
N ILE A 86 -2.21 26.52 -0.88
CA ILE A 86 -2.19 26.43 0.59
C ILE A 86 -0.86 25.84 1.08
N LEU A 87 -0.29 24.92 0.30
CA LEU A 87 1.01 24.32 0.58
C LEU A 87 2.04 24.75 -0.48
N PRO A 88 3.30 25.06 -0.10
CA PRO A 88 4.32 25.49 -1.03
C PRO A 88 4.65 24.40 -2.08
N PRO A 89 4.86 24.76 -3.36
CA PRO A 89 5.14 23.83 -4.46
C PRO A 89 6.52 23.17 -4.37
N GLU A 90 7.42 23.65 -3.50
CA GLU A 90 8.69 22.96 -3.18
C GLU A 90 8.47 21.53 -2.63
N SER A 91 7.23 21.20 -2.25
CA SER A 91 6.80 19.87 -1.85
C SER A 91 6.67 18.86 -3.00
N GLU A 92 6.81 19.28 -4.27
CA GLU A 92 6.71 18.41 -5.45
C GLU A 92 8.07 18.01 -6.06
N ASN A 93 9.18 18.61 -5.64
CA ASN A 93 10.50 18.19 -6.10
C ASN A 93 10.84 16.81 -5.53
N VAL A 94 11.17 15.85 -6.40
CA VAL A 94 11.69 14.54 -5.99
C VAL A 94 13.09 14.76 -5.41
N GLY A 95 13.19 14.73 -4.07
CA GLY A 95 14.39 15.12 -3.30
C GLY A 95 14.11 16.25 -2.30
N GLY A 96 12.99 16.96 -2.44
CA GLY A 96 12.48 17.91 -1.44
C GLY A 96 11.82 17.18 -0.27
N SER A 97 11.94 17.78 0.92
CA SER A 97 11.38 17.25 2.18
C SER A 97 9.88 16.95 2.09
N GLY A 98 9.12 17.67 1.26
CA GLY A 98 7.68 17.43 1.04
C GLY A 98 7.38 16.04 0.47
N THR A 99 7.96 15.68 -0.68
CA THR A 99 7.76 14.38 -1.36
C THR A 99 8.02 13.19 -0.43
N VAL A 100 9.06 13.28 0.40
CA VAL A 100 9.44 12.23 1.38
C VAL A 100 8.42 12.14 2.52
N ILE A 101 7.93 13.27 3.03
CA ILE A 101 6.90 13.33 4.08
C ILE A 101 5.55 12.78 3.55
N TRP A 102 5.24 13.00 2.27
CA TRP A 102 4.02 12.51 1.63
C TRP A 102 3.98 10.98 1.52
N PHE A 103 5.06 10.35 1.06
CA PHE A 103 5.14 8.88 1.02
C PHE A 103 5.24 8.27 2.44
N ALA A 104 5.93 8.94 3.36
CA ALA A 104 6.05 8.49 4.74
C ALA A 104 4.71 8.50 5.48
N SER A 105 3.86 9.50 5.27
CA SER A 105 2.54 9.57 5.91
C SER A 105 1.55 8.51 5.40
N GLY A 106 1.51 8.25 4.08
CA GLY A 106 0.73 7.14 3.51
C GLY A 106 1.21 5.77 4.01
N LEU A 107 2.53 5.60 4.14
CA LEU A 107 3.14 4.39 4.70
C LEU A 107 2.82 4.23 6.20
N VAL A 108 2.90 5.30 6.99
CA VAL A 108 2.57 5.28 8.43
C VAL A 108 1.11 4.93 8.65
N ILE A 109 0.19 5.49 7.87
CA ILE A 109 -1.26 5.20 7.98
C ILE A 109 -1.55 3.75 7.61
N SER A 110 -0.96 3.25 6.53
CA SER A 110 -1.15 1.86 6.10
C SER A 110 -0.48 0.85 7.02
N VAL A 111 0.66 1.18 7.62
CA VAL A 111 1.31 0.40 8.69
C VAL A 111 0.49 0.42 9.98
N PHE A 112 -0.08 1.55 10.37
CA PHE A 112 -0.94 1.63 11.56
C PHE A 112 -2.24 0.84 11.38
N ALA A 113 -2.85 0.92 10.19
CA ALA A 113 -3.98 0.08 9.81
C ALA A 113 -3.62 -1.41 9.85
N PHE A 114 -2.43 -1.76 9.34
CA PHE A 114 -1.87 -3.11 9.42
C PHE A 114 -1.71 -3.60 10.86
N LEU A 115 -1.11 -2.79 11.75
CA LEU A 115 -0.96 -3.15 13.17
C LEU A 115 -2.30 -3.27 13.88
N ALA A 116 -3.27 -2.40 13.60
CA ALA A 116 -4.61 -2.45 14.16
C ALA A 116 -5.35 -3.73 13.73
N VAL A 117 -5.25 -4.12 12.46
CA VAL A 117 -5.84 -5.36 11.94
C VAL A 117 -5.17 -6.58 12.56
N CYS A 118 -3.84 -6.64 12.59
CA CYS A 118 -3.07 -7.72 13.21
C CYS A 118 -3.38 -7.89 14.71
N ARG A 119 -3.68 -6.81 15.44
CA ARG A 119 -4.13 -6.90 16.84
C ARG A 119 -5.51 -7.51 16.95
N LYS A 120 -6.41 -7.25 16.00
CA LYS A 120 -7.80 -7.74 16.03
C LYS A 120 -7.92 -9.22 15.63
N THR A 121 -7.17 -9.67 14.61
CA THR A 121 -7.15 -11.09 14.23
C THR A 121 -6.49 -11.96 15.30
N ARG A 122 -5.43 -11.50 15.97
CA ARG A 122 -4.82 -12.22 17.08
C ARG A 122 -5.75 -12.37 18.30
N VAL A 123 -6.74 -11.49 18.46
CA VAL A 123 -7.77 -11.61 19.51
C VAL A 123 -8.84 -12.64 19.14
N GLN A 124 -9.12 -12.88 17.85
CA GLN A 124 -10.10 -13.87 17.41
C GLN A 124 -9.56 -15.31 17.42
N GLU A 125 -8.25 -15.54 17.30
CA GLU A 125 -7.66 -16.89 17.44
C GLU A 125 -7.47 -17.35 18.89
N VAL A 126 -7.68 -16.48 19.88
CA VAL A 126 -7.45 -16.76 21.31
C VAL A 126 -8.77 -16.96 22.10
N CYS A 127 -9.93 -16.88 21.45
CA CYS A 127 -11.24 -17.13 22.06
C CYS A 127 -11.89 -18.40 21.55
#